data_AF-A0A523MCL0-F1
#
_entry.id   AF-A0A523MCL0-F1
#
_cell.length_a   1.000
_cell.length_b   1.000
_cell.length_c   1.000
_cell.angle_alpha   90.00
_cell.angle_beta   90.00
_cell.angle_gamma   90.00
#
_symmetry.space_group_name_H-M   'P 1'
#
loop_
_entity.id
_entity.type
_entity.pdbx_description
1 polymer ?
#
loop_
_entity_poly.entity_id
_entity_poly.type
_entity_poly.pdbx_seq_one_letter_code
_entity_poly.pdbx_strand_id
1 'polypeptide(L)' 'MNEPLIFEYESVARQGFVPEAAGESKLPDEVLRKDELIMPRASELEVVRHFTRLSQLNFSIDT' A
#
# COMPACT_ATOMS: atom_id res chain seq x y z
N MET A 1 10.21 12.09 -15.96
CA MET A 1 8.91 12.15 -15.27
C MET A 1 9.10 11.39 -13.98
N ASN A 2 9.04 12.04 -12.81
CA ASN A 2 9.28 11.38 -11.52
C ASN A 2 7.95 10.81 -11.02
N GLU A 3 7.88 9.50 -10.80
CA GLU A 3 6.72 8.89 -10.14
C GLU A 3 6.81 9.24 -8.64
N PRO A 4 5.78 9.86 -8.04
CA PRO A 4 5.77 10.16 -6.61
C PRO A 4 5.76 8.89 -5.77
N LEU A 5 6.11 9.01 -4.48
CA LEU A 5 5.99 7.90 -3.55
C LEU A 5 4.52 7.52 -3.39
N ILE A 6 4.23 6.23 -3.23
CA ILE A 6 2.86 5.75 -3.00
C ILE A 6 2.21 6.33 -1.72
N PHE A 7 3.03 6.83 -0.78
CA PHE A 7 2.58 7.54 0.43
C PHE A 7 2.13 8.99 0.18
N GLU A 8 2.52 9.58 -0.96
CA GLU A 8 2.16 10.95 -1.34
C GLU A 8 0.82 11.01 -2.09
N TYR A 9 0.16 9.85 -2.28
CA TYR A 9 -1.19 9.81 -2.84
C TYR A 9 -2.19 10.35 -1.82
N GLU A 10 -2.75 11.53 -2.09
CA GLU A 10 -3.83 12.11 -1.29
C GLU A 10 -5.16 11.43 -1.62
N SER A 11 -5.48 10.38 -0.87
CA SER A 11 -6.79 9.72 -0.98
C SER A 11 -7.45 9.60 0.38
N VAL A 12 -8.40 10.51 0.61
CA VAL A 12 -9.24 10.52 1.82
C VAL A 12 -10.30 9.39 1.77
N ALA A 13 -10.57 8.81 0.58
CA ALA A 13 -11.73 7.95 0.37
C ALA A 13 -11.46 6.62 -0.36
N ARG A 14 -10.21 6.24 -0.62
CA ARG A 14 -9.90 4.98 -1.32
C ARG A 14 -9.16 4.04 -0.39
N GLN A 15 -9.94 3.27 0.36
CA GLN A 15 -9.44 2.07 1.00
C GLN A 15 -9.16 1.05 -0.10
N GLY A 16 -7.93 0.50 -0.12
CA GLY A 16 -7.60 -0.61 -1.01
C GLY A 16 -8.31 -1.90 -0.59
N PHE A 17 -7.93 -3.02 -1.20
CA PHE A 17 -8.44 -4.32 -0.79
C PHE A 17 -8.06 -4.63 0.67
N VAL A 18 -9.06 -4.89 1.51
CA VAL A 18 -8.86 -5.40 2.88
C VAL A 18 -9.41 -6.81 2.92
N PRO A 19 -8.57 -7.83 3.18
CA PRO A 19 -9.05 -9.19 3.31
C PRO A 19 -9.97 -9.33 4.52
N GLU A 20 -10.86 -10.31 4.48
CA GLU A 20 -11.68 -10.66 5.64
C GLU A 20 -10.76 -11.03 6.82
N ALA A 21 -11.08 -10.47 7.99
CA ALA A 21 -10.27 -10.71 9.18
C ALA A 21 -10.36 -12.20 9.59
N ALA A 22 -9.21 -12.82 9.84
CA ALA A 22 -9.12 -14.24 10.24
C ALA A 22 -9.67 -14.54 11.65
N GLY A 23 -10.30 -13.56 12.32
CA GLY A 23 -10.78 -13.62 13.70
C GLY A 23 -9.96 -12.76 14.67
N GLU A 24 -10.30 -12.83 15.96
CA GLU A 24 -9.59 -12.11 17.01
C GLU A 24 -8.17 -12.64 17.21
N SER A 25 -7.22 -11.73 17.40
CA SER A 25 -5.85 -12.06 17.78
C SER A 25 -5.80 -12.56 19.21
N LYS A 26 -5.12 -13.69 19.47
CA LYS A 26 -4.89 -14.23 20.82
C LYS A 26 -3.64 -13.64 21.52
N LEU A 27 -3.15 -12.51 21.03
CA LEU A 27 -1.96 -11.87 21.59
C LEU A 27 -2.32 -11.12 22.88
N PRO A 28 -1.46 -11.16 23.93
CA PRO A 28 -1.62 -10.33 25.11
C PRO A 28 -1.63 -8.83 24.76
N ASP A 29 -2.43 -8.04 25.47
CA ASP A 29 -2.56 -6.59 25.23
C ASP A 29 -1.23 -5.84 25.31
N GLU A 30 -0.31 -6.30 26.15
CA GLU A 30 1.00 -5.69 26.35
C GLU A 30 1.89 -5.73 25.11
N VAL A 31 1.66 -6.69 24.21
CA VAL A 31 2.43 -6.85 22.96
C VAL A 31 1.69 -6.30 21.74
N LEU A 32 0.47 -5.80 21.90
CA LEU A 32 -0.26 -5.18 20.80
C LEU A 32 0.38 -3.85 20.40
N ARG A 33 0.35 -3.56 19.09
CA ARG A 33 0.79 -2.27 18.58
C ARG A 33 -0.18 -1.19 19.10
N LYS A 34 0.38 -0.15 19.72
CA LYS A 34 -0.39 0.98 20.29
C LYS A 34 -0.65 2.09 19.29
N ASP A 35 0.29 2.28 18.36
CA ASP A 35 0.22 3.32 17.35
C ASP A 35 -0.38 2.79 16.03
N GLU A 36 -1.02 3.68 15.27
CA GLU A 36 -1.55 3.34 13.95
C GLU A 36 -0.41 2.94 13.00
N LEU A 37 -0.62 1.88 12.21
CA LEU A 37 0.34 1.49 11.20
C LEU A 37 0.29 2.48 10.03
N ILE A 38 1.43 3.10 9.73
CA ILE A 38 1.57 3.98 8.58
C ILE A 38 1.53 3.12 7.31
N MET A 39 0.39 3.14 6.62
CA MET A 39 0.17 2.45 5.34
C MET A 39 -0.20 3.46 4.26
N PRO A 40 0.23 3.26 3.00
CA PRO A 40 -0.21 4.09 1.90
C PRO A 40 -1.72 3.90 1.68
N ARG A 41 -2.41 5.00 1.38
CA ARG A 41 -3.85 5.01 1.09
C ARG A 41 -4.05 5.14 -0.41
N ALA A 42 -4.15 4.01 -1.09
CA ALA A 42 -4.32 3.94 -2.54
C ALA A 42 -5.41 2.93 -2.91
N SER A 43 -6.26 3.30 -3.88
CA SER A 43 -7.15 2.36 -4.57
C SER A 43 -6.35 1.33 -5.36
N GLU A 44 -7.00 0.21 -5.69
CA GLU A 44 -6.44 -0.80 -6.58
C GLU A 44 -5.97 -0.19 -7.92
N LEU A 45 -6.74 0.73 -8.51
CA LEU A 45 -6.35 1.40 -9.74
C LEU A 45 -5.09 2.28 -9.57
N GLU A 46 -4.97 2.97 -8.44
CA GLU A 46 -3.77 3.75 -8.12
C GLU A 46 -2.55 2.84 -7.92
N VAL A 47 -2.71 1.70 -7.24
CA VAL A 47 -1.65 0.69 -7.09
C VAL A 47 -1.17 0.18 -8.44
N VAL A 48 -2.09 -0.22 -9.33
CA VAL A 48 -1.74 -0.71 -10.67
C VAL A 48 -0.99 0.37 -11.46
N ARG A 49 -1.48 1.61 -11.45
CA ARG A 49 -0.84 2.74 -12.16
C ARG A 49 0.54 3.03 -11.63
N HIS A 50 0.71 3.07 -10.30
CA HIS A 50 1.98 3.34 -9.64
C HIS A 50 3.05 2.32 -10.07
N PHE A 51 2.77 1.04 -9.90
CA PHE A 51 3.75 0.00 -10.21
C PHE A 51 3.99 -0.18 -11.72
N THR A 52 3.02 0.15 -12.57
CA THR A 52 3.23 0.18 -14.03
C THR A 52 4.16 1.32 -14.44
N ARG A 53 4.06 2.49 -13.83
CA ARG A 53 4.97 3.61 -14.12
C ARG A 53 6.36 3.35 -13.56
N LEU A 54 6.45 2.78 -12.36
CA LEU A 54 7.74 2.35 -11.80
C LEU A 54 8.43 1.31 -12.68
N SER A 55 7.69 0.35 -13.26
CA SER A 55 8.31 -0.65 -14.13
C SER A 55 8.89 -0.06 -15.40
N GLN A 56 8.31 1.02 -15.94
CA GLN A 56 8.84 1.76 -17.10
C GLN A 56 10.13 2.52 -16.78
N LEU A 57 10.48 2.68 -15.50
CA LEU A 57 11.73 3.29 -15.05
C LEU A 57 12.83 2.25 -14.77
N ASN A 58 12.52 0.95 -14.88
CA ASN A 58 13.47 -0.13 -14.70
C ASN A 58 14.23 -0.45 -15.99
N PHE A 59 15.42 -1.03 -15.84
CA PHE A 59 16.14 -1.68 -16.95
C PHE A 59 15.68 -3.13 -17.09
N SER A 60 15.57 -3.59 -18.32
CA SER A 60 15.18 -4.97 -18.67
C SER A 60 16.29 -5.64 -19.46
N ILE A 61 16.45 -6.95 -19.32
CA ILE A 61 17.44 -7.74 -20.07
C ILE A 61 16.95 -8.00 -21.50
N ASP A 62 15.62 -8.15 -21.67
CA ASP A 62 14.97 -8.51 -22.93
C ASP A 62 14.47 -7.30 -23.73
N THR A 63 14.86 -6.08 -23.34
CA THR A 63 14.40 -4.82 -23.96
C THR A 63 15.58 -3.92 -24.28
#